data_AF-C6XN74-F1
#
_entry.id   AF-C6XN74-F1
#
_cell.length_a   1.000
_cell.length_b   1.000
_cell.length_c   1.000
_cell.angle_alpha   90.00
_cell.angle_beta   90.00
_cell.angle_gamma   90.00
#
_symmetry.space_group_name_H-M   'P 1'
#
loop_
_entity.id
_entity.type
_entity.pdbx_description
1 polymer ?
#
loop_
_entity_poly.entity_id
_entity_poly.type
_entity_poly.pdbx_seq_one_letter_code
_entity_poly.pdbx_strand_id
1 'polypeptide(L)'
;MPNSSSPYGGIFISEEVLFDAAKIIQLIALNCRKHKDPCITRTSRQSPEYRYYFKALSDQVRHIEYFLAEHRVSEKAQKLATEMRIGELKFYAWRDQTSKMKDPKRKIFHFEHIKPCAQIRDEILALEKPKVSEIVSILKTSDVAWILKEEQKLIDKKYRNHRPDPYRCLSKSGINLLA
;
A
#
# COMPACT_ATOMS: atom_id res chain seq x y z
N MET A 1 -28.18 3.36 -9.45
CA MET A 1 -27.21 3.36 -10.56
C MET A 1 -25.90 2.82 -10.02
N PRO A 2 -25.27 1.80 -10.62
CA PRO A 2 -24.00 1.32 -10.12
C PRO A 2 -22.94 2.38 -10.47
N ASN A 3 -22.34 2.95 -9.41
CA ASN A 3 -21.26 3.91 -9.53
C ASN A 3 -20.12 3.33 -10.34
N SER A 4 -19.60 4.13 -11.27
CA SER A 4 -18.35 3.90 -12.00
C SER A 4 -17.19 3.70 -11.03
N SER A 5 -16.94 2.46 -10.64
CA SER A 5 -15.69 2.06 -10.04
C SER A 5 -14.60 2.26 -11.08
N SER A 6 -13.61 3.08 -10.75
CA SER A 6 -12.31 3.03 -11.43
C SER A 6 -11.90 1.55 -11.56
N PRO A 7 -11.49 1.05 -12.74
CA PRO A 7 -11.00 -0.32 -12.88
C PRO A 7 -9.69 -0.58 -12.09
N TYR A 8 -9.21 0.43 -11.36
CA TYR A 8 -7.88 0.55 -10.77
C TYR A 8 -7.95 0.85 -9.27
N GLY A 9 -8.62 -0.02 -8.50
CA GLY A 9 -8.63 0.00 -7.04
C GLY A 9 -8.71 -1.42 -6.48
N GLY A 10 -8.15 -1.63 -5.30
CA GLY A 10 -8.24 -2.92 -4.61
C GLY A 10 -9.70 -3.26 -4.27
N ILE A 11 -10.08 -4.52 -4.46
CA ILE A 11 -11.38 -5.04 -4.02
C ILE A 11 -11.25 -5.35 -2.53
N PHE A 12 -12.07 -4.75 -1.68
CA PHE A 12 -12.01 -4.97 -0.23
C PHE A 12 -12.94 -6.11 0.20
N ILE A 13 -12.51 -6.88 1.20
CA ILE A 13 -13.25 -8.03 1.74
C ILE A 13 -14.56 -7.58 2.42
N SER A 14 -14.55 -6.41 3.06
CA SER A 14 -15.74 -5.83 3.69
C SER A 14 -15.61 -4.31 3.80
N GLU A 15 -16.67 -3.59 3.41
CA GLU A 15 -16.74 -2.14 3.57
C GLU A 15 -16.79 -1.74 5.05
N GLU A 16 -17.46 -2.51 5.90
CA GLU A 16 -17.54 -2.25 7.35
C GLU A 16 -16.15 -2.27 8.00
N VAL A 17 -15.34 -3.28 7.68
CA VAL A 17 -13.97 -3.41 8.19
C VAL A 17 -13.09 -2.24 7.73
N LEU A 18 -13.28 -1.78 6.49
CA LEU A 18 -12.58 -0.62 5.97
C LEU A 18 -12.98 0.68 6.70
N PHE A 19 -14.25 0.83 7.05
CA PHE A 19 -14.73 1.96 7.85
C PHE A 19 -14.14 1.96 9.27
N ASP A 20 -14.03 0.79 9.90
CA ASP A 20 -13.42 0.68 11.23
C ASP A 20 -11.92 0.98 11.21
N ALA A 21 -11.20 0.48 10.21
CA ALA A 21 -9.81 0.86 9.98
C ALA A 21 -9.67 2.38 9.76
N ALA A 22 -10.59 2.98 9.00
CA ALA A 22 -10.59 4.42 8.75
C ALA A 22 -10.84 5.25 10.02
N LYS A 23 -11.69 4.80 10.96
CA LYS A 23 -11.87 5.46 12.28
C LYS A 23 -10.58 5.47 13.10
N ILE A 24 -9.87 4.33 13.12
CA ILE A 24 -8.58 4.22 13.83
C ILE A 24 -7.55 5.17 13.19
N ILE A 25 -7.44 5.15 11.86
CA ILE A 25 -6.56 6.04 11.10
C ILE A 25 -6.91 7.52 11.34
N GLN A 26 -8.20 7.87 11.41
CA GLN A 26 -8.66 9.23 11.70
C GLN A 26 -8.14 9.71 13.05
N LEU A 27 -8.31 8.90 14.10
CA LEU A 27 -7.85 9.22 15.45
C LEU A 27 -6.32 9.43 15.47
N ILE A 28 -5.57 8.56 14.80
CA ILE A 28 -4.11 8.67 14.71
C ILE A 28 -3.72 9.95 13.95
N ALA A 29 -4.37 10.27 12.83
CA ALA A 29 -4.09 11.45 12.03
C ALA A 29 -4.37 12.75 12.80
N LEU A 30 -5.46 12.80 13.58
CA LEU A 30 -5.77 13.93 14.47
C LEU A 30 -4.67 14.12 15.52
N ASN A 31 -4.16 13.03 16.10
CA ASN A 31 -3.06 13.10 17.06
C ASN A 31 -1.73 13.51 16.41
N CYS A 32 -1.41 13.04 15.20
CA CYS A 32 -0.29 13.55 14.42
C CYS A 32 -0.38 15.07 14.28
N ARG A 33 -1.54 15.61 13.93
CA ARG A 33 -1.73 17.07 13.78
C ARG A 33 -1.56 17.82 15.09
N LYS A 34 -2.17 17.32 16.17
CA LYS A 34 -2.08 17.92 17.51
C LYS A 34 -0.63 18.08 17.99
N HIS A 35 0.22 17.11 17.69
CA HIS A 35 1.60 17.05 18.18
C HIS A 35 2.65 17.54 17.17
N LYS A 36 2.24 17.95 15.97
CA LYS A 36 3.14 18.44 14.93
C LYS A 36 3.58 19.86 15.25
N ASP A 37 4.89 20.05 15.38
CA ASP A 37 5.49 21.38 15.41
C ASP A 37 5.56 21.93 13.96
N PRO A 38 4.90 23.06 13.64
CA PRO A 38 4.90 23.62 12.30
C PRO A 38 6.28 24.14 11.85
N CYS A 39 7.17 24.48 12.79
CA CYS A 39 8.53 24.97 12.51
C CYS A 39 9.51 23.83 12.17
N ILE A 40 9.13 22.57 12.42
CA ILE A 40 10.00 21.41 12.22
C ILE A 40 9.53 20.59 11.02
N THR A 41 10.30 20.61 9.93
CA THR A 41 9.97 19.83 8.74
C THR A 41 10.43 18.38 8.81
N ARG A 42 11.49 18.08 9.57
CA ARG A 42 12.06 16.73 9.69
C ARG A 42 11.35 15.94 10.79
N THR A 43 10.71 14.83 10.43
CA THR A 43 10.06 13.91 11.39
C THR A 43 10.96 13.48 12.54
N SER A 44 12.26 13.27 12.32
CA SER A 44 13.19 12.85 13.39
C SER A 44 13.36 13.88 14.51
N ARG A 45 13.13 15.16 14.19
CA ARG A 45 13.26 16.31 15.11
C ARG A 45 11.92 16.71 15.74
N GLN A 46 10.81 16.10 15.31
CA GLN A 46 9.51 16.32 15.90
C GLN A 46 9.41 15.71 17.31
N SER A 47 8.35 16.08 18.04
CA SER A 47 8.06 15.54 19.36
C SER A 47 8.01 14.00 19.38
N PRO A 48 8.40 13.35 20.49
CA PRO A 48 8.24 11.90 20.65
C PRO A 48 6.83 11.41 20.31
N GLU A 49 5.79 12.16 20.72
CA GLU A 49 4.39 11.88 20.45
C GLU A 49 4.09 11.91 18.95
N TYR A 50 4.51 12.96 18.23
CA TYR A 50 4.33 13.01 16.78
C TYR A 50 4.98 11.82 16.09
N ARG A 51 6.22 11.48 16.47
CA ARG A 51 6.94 10.34 15.87
C ARG A 51 6.22 9.02 16.13
N TYR A 52 5.67 8.84 17.33
CA TYR A 52 4.86 7.69 17.68
C TYR A 52 3.62 7.58 16.77
N TYR A 53 2.80 8.63 16.71
CA TYR A 53 1.59 8.62 15.88
C TYR A 53 1.90 8.52 14.38
N PHE A 54 2.96 9.16 13.91
CA PHE A 54 3.40 9.08 12.52
C PHE A 54 3.83 7.65 12.14
N LYS A 55 4.53 6.96 13.05
CA LYS A 55 4.87 5.55 12.88
C LYS A 55 3.61 4.68 12.89
N ALA A 56 2.72 4.88 13.87
CA ALA A 56 1.46 4.15 13.94
C ALA A 56 0.63 4.30 12.66
N LEU A 57 0.51 5.53 12.12
CA LEU A 57 -0.18 5.78 10.86
C LEU A 57 0.48 5.04 9.70
N SER A 58 1.81 5.06 9.63
CA SER A 58 2.56 4.34 8.58
C SER A 58 2.34 2.83 8.65
N ASP A 59 2.21 2.27 9.86
CA ASP A 59 1.95 0.85 10.06
C ASP A 59 0.50 0.49 9.70
N GLN A 60 -0.49 1.33 10.06
CA GLN A 60 -1.90 1.12 9.67
C GLN A 60 -2.09 1.17 8.16
N VAL A 61 -1.47 2.15 7.48
CA VAL A 61 -1.52 2.24 6.02
C VAL A 61 -0.84 1.04 5.36
N ARG A 62 0.27 0.54 5.94
CA ARG A 62 0.90 -0.67 5.43
C ARG A 62 -0.05 -1.85 5.50
N HIS A 63 -0.74 -2.02 6.63
CA HIS A 63 -1.64 -3.14 6.93
C HIS A 63 -2.97 -3.17 6.16
N ILE A 64 -3.17 -2.27 5.19
CA ILE A 64 -4.38 -2.27 4.39
C ILE A 64 -4.51 -3.47 3.44
N GLU A 65 -3.39 -4.11 3.10
CA GLU A 65 -3.34 -5.33 2.30
C GLU A 65 -4.17 -6.46 2.90
N TYR A 66 -4.30 -6.52 4.24
CA TYR A 66 -5.08 -7.55 4.91
C TYR A 66 -6.58 -7.47 4.59
N PHE A 67 -7.05 -6.32 4.11
CA PHE A 67 -8.45 -6.09 3.79
C PHE A 67 -8.74 -6.23 2.29
N LEU A 68 -7.72 -6.52 1.47
CA LEU A 68 -7.88 -6.74 0.05
C LEU A 68 -8.28 -8.20 -0.22
N ALA A 69 -9.30 -8.39 -1.06
CA ALA A 69 -9.83 -9.69 -1.43
C ALA A 69 -8.92 -10.42 -2.42
N GLU A 70 -8.25 -9.68 -3.30
CA GLU A 70 -7.34 -10.21 -4.31
C GLU A 70 -6.12 -9.31 -4.46
N HIS A 71 -4.99 -9.92 -4.84
CA HIS A 71 -3.75 -9.21 -5.13
C HIS A 71 -3.46 -9.24 -6.62
N ARG A 72 -2.90 -8.14 -7.14
CA ARG A 72 -2.35 -8.11 -8.50
C ARG A 72 -1.04 -8.89 -8.56
N VAL A 73 -0.63 -9.26 -9.77
CA VAL A 73 0.62 -10.00 -9.99
C VAL A 73 1.25 -9.52 -11.28
N SER A 74 2.57 -9.31 -11.30
CA SER A 74 3.27 -9.05 -12.56
C SER A 74 3.39 -10.32 -13.40
N GLU A 75 3.34 -10.18 -14.72
CA GLU A 75 3.54 -11.29 -15.66
C GLU A 75 4.82 -12.08 -15.35
N LYS A 76 5.92 -11.37 -15.08
CA LYS A 76 7.23 -11.98 -14.78
C LYS A 76 7.22 -12.71 -13.44
N ALA A 77 6.60 -12.15 -12.41
CA ALA A 77 6.48 -12.79 -11.11
C ALA A 77 5.66 -14.09 -11.21
N GLN A 78 4.52 -14.05 -11.91
CA GLN A 78 3.69 -15.26 -12.10
C GLN A 78 4.41 -16.33 -12.93
N LYS A 79 5.14 -15.94 -13.98
CA LYS A 79 5.94 -16.86 -14.77
C LYS A 79 6.97 -17.58 -13.91
N LEU A 80 7.75 -16.84 -13.12
CA LEU A 80 8.74 -17.44 -12.22
C LEU A 80 8.09 -18.33 -11.15
N ALA A 81 6.95 -17.91 -10.60
CA ALA A 81 6.21 -18.73 -9.62
C ALA A 81 5.73 -20.07 -10.21
N THR A 82 5.35 -20.06 -11.48
CA THR A 82 4.97 -21.27 -12.24
C THR A 82 6.18 -22.19 -12.41
N GLU A 83 7.33 -21.65 -12.81
CA GLU A 83 8.60 -22.40 -12.92
C GLU A 83 9.02 -23.02 -11.57
N MET A 84 8.80 -22.29 -10.47
CA MET A 84 9.08 -22.75 -9.10
C MET A 84 8.01 -23.69 -8.51
N ARG A 85 6.94 -23.98 -9.26
CA ARG A 85 5.79 -24.77 -8.80
C ARG A 85 5.22 -24.25 -7.46
N ILE A 86 5.02 -22.93 -7.38
CA ILE A 86 4.39 -22.28 -6.22
C ILE A 86 2.87 -22.27 -6.41
N GLY A 87 2.39 -21.93 -7.61
CA GLY A 87 0.97 -21.74 -7.92
C GLY A 87 0.68 -20.29 -8.32
N GLU A 88 -0.59 -19.90 -8.24
CA GLU A 88 -1.04 -18.54 -8.57
C GLU A 88 -0.76 -17.56 -7.43
N LEU A 89 0.10 -16.57 -7.68
CA LEU A 89 0.58 -15.65 -6.64
C LEU A 89 -0.53 -14.78 -6.05
N LYS A 90 -1.62 -14.52 -6.79
CA LYS A 90 -2.73 -13.68 -6.34
C LYS A 90 -3.41 -14.20 -5.06
N PHE A 91 -3.29 -15.49 -4.76
CA PHE A 91 -3.86 -16.13 -3.56
C PHE A 91 -2.94 -16.12 -2.34
N TYR A 92 -1.71 -15.60 -2.47
CA TYR A 92 -0.75 -15.56 -1.37
C TYR A 92 -0.73 -14.16 -0.76
N ALA A 93 -0.77 -14.10 0.58
CA ALA A 93 -0.52 -12.88 1.32
C ALA A 93 0.97 -12.73 1.64
N TRP A 94 1.41 -11.52 2.01
CA TRP A 94 2.82 -11.27 2.38
C TRP A 94 3.39 -12.25 3.41
N ARG A 95 2.56 -12.65 4.39
CA ARG A 95 2.94 -13.62 5.44
C ARG A 95 3.23 -15.02 4.91
N ASP A 96 2.68 -15.38 3.75
CA ASP A 96 2.87 -16.69 3.12
C ASP A 96 4.20 -16.79 2.37
N GLN A 97 4.90 -15.66 2.14
CA GLN A 97 6.09 -15.59 1.29
C GLN A 97 7.21 -16.54 1.73
N THR A 98 7.50 -16.58 3.02
CA THR A 98 8.64 -17.36 3.54
C THR A 98 8.33 -18.84 3.67
N SER A 99 7.07 -19.20 3.91
CA SER A 99 6.66 -20.58 4.20
C SER A 99 6.05 -21.27 2.98
N LYS A 100 5.07 -20.67 2.31
CA LYS A 100 4.31 -21.29 1.22
C LYS A 100 4.88 -20.98 -0.16
N MET A 101 5.51 -19.81 -0.35
CA MET A 101 6.05 -19.39 -1.66
C MET A 101 7.51 -19.81 -1.89
N LYS A 102 8.11 -20.62 -1.02
CA LYS A 102 9.49 -21.11 -1.17
C LYS A 102 10.54 -19.99 -1.41
N ASP A 103 10.29 -18.79 -0.87
CA ASP A 103 11.21 -17.65 -0.95
C ASP A 103 11.80 -17.33 0.44
N PRO A 104 12.70 -18.19 0.96
CA PRO A 104 13.30 -17.98 2.25
C PRO A 104 14.11 -16.68 2.22
N LYS A 105 13.90 -15.82 3.22
CA LYS A 105 14.51 -14.48 3.33
C LYS A 105 13.98 -13.45 2.32
N ARG A 106 12.90 -13.73 1.56
CA ARG A 106 12.19 -12.75 0.72
C ARG A 106 13.07 -12.09 -0.35
N LYS A 107 13.86 -12.90 -1.04
CA LYS A 107 14.88 -12.45 -1.99
C LYS A 107 14.39 -12.41 -3.43
N ILE A 108 13.31 -13.12 -3.75
CA ILE A 108 12.82 -13.30 -5.12
C ILE A 108 11.63 -12.37 -5.36
N PHE A 109 10.59 -12.54 -4.56
CA PHE A 109 9.34 -11.81 -4.72
C PHE A 109 9.31 -10.55 -3.83
N HIS A 110 8.57 -9.55 -4.28
CA HIS A 110 8.27 -8.37 -3.51
C HIS A 110 6.76 -8.13 -3.53
N PHE A 111 6.22 -7.93 -2.33
CA PHE A 111 4.85 -7.50 -2.15
C PHE A 111 4.83 -5.98 -2.15
N GLU A 112 4.42 -5.40 -3.27
CA GLU A 112 4.51 -3.98 -3.58
C GLU A 112 3.15 -3.32 -3.39
N HIS A 113 3.08 -2.18 -2.70
CA HIS A 113 1.89 -1.34 -2.76
C HIS A 113 1.91 -0.56 -4.06
N ILE A 114 0.91 -0.78 -4.93
CA ILE A 114 0.83 -0.12 -6.25
C ILE A 114 0.91 1.40 -6.07
N LYS A 115 0.15 1.95 -5.11
CA LYS A 115 0.33 3.31 -4.59
C LYS A 115 1.20 3.27 -3.32
N PRO A 116 2.34 3.98 -3.24
CA PRO A 116 3.24 3.86 -2.09
C PRO A 116 2.57 4.23 -0.77
N CYS A 117 2.83 3.49 0.30
CA CYS A 117 2.28 3.79 1.63
C CYS A 117 2.62 5.21 2.11
N ALA A 118 3.80 5.70 1.75
CA ALA A 118 4.21 7.07 2.06
C ALA A 118 3.25 8.09 1.44
N GLN A 119 2.89 7.90 0.17
CA GLN A 119 1.94 8.76 -0.53
C GLN A 119 0.54 8.69 0.10
N ILE A 120 0.03 7.50 0.40
CA ILE A 120 -1.28 7.33 1.06
C ILE A 120 -1.30 8.05 2.43
N ARG A 121 -0.26 7.85 3.24
CA ARG A 121 -0.11 8.53 4.53
C ARG A 121 -0.09 10.05 4.36
N ASP A 122 0.68 10.55 3.40
CA ASP A 122 0.86 11.98 3.20
C ASP A 122 -0.45 12.62 2.70
N GLU A 123 -1.23 11.93 1.87
CA GLU A 123 -2.59 12.34 1.48
C GLU A 123 -3.54 12.41 2.69
N ILE A 124 -3.51 11.44 3.60
CA ILE A 124 -4.31 11.46 4.84
C ILE A 124 -3.89 12.65 5.73
N LEU A 125 -2.59 12.88 5.90
CA LEU A 125 -2.08 14.00 6.71
C LEU A 125 -2.38 15.36 6.09
N ALA A 126 -2.55 15.44 4.77
CA ALA A 126 -2.93 16.66 4.07
C ALA A 126 -4.38 17.11 4.37
N LEU A 127 -5.28 16.18 4.76
CA LEU A 127 -6.65 16.50 5.16
C LEU A 127 -6.67 17.41 6.40
N GLU A 128 -7.23 18.61 6.29
CA GLU A 128 -7.27 19.59 7.39
C GLU A 128 -8.07 19.08 8.59
N LYS A 129 -9.27 18.56 8.30
CA LYS A 129 -10.22 17.98 9.26
C LYS A 129 -10.60 16.59 8.77
N PRO A 130 -9.73 15.58 8.95
CA PRO A 130 -9.91 14.28 8.32
C PRO A 130 -11.25 13.67 8.74
N LYS A 131 -12.14 13.40 7.76
CA LYS A 131 -13.36 12.63 7.97
C LYS A 131 -13.14 11.17 7.62
N VAL A 132 -13.87 10.27 8.29
CA VAL A 132 -13.80 8.82 8.02
C VAL A 132 -14.07 8.51 6.55
N SER A 133 -15.07 9.15 5.93
CA SER A 133 -15.42 8.93 4.53
C SER A 133 -14.33 9.37 3.53
N GLU A 134 -13.59 10.44 3.84
CA GLU A 134 -12.46 10.90 3.02
C GLU A 134 -11.29 9.92 3.15
N ILE A 135 -11.02 9.45 4.37
CA ILE A 135 -10.01 8.42 4.60
C ILE A 135 -10.38 7.14 3.84
N VAL A 136 -11.62 6.64 3.97
CA VAL A 136 -12.10 5.48 3.20
C VAL A 136 -11.86 5.68 1.70
N SER A 137 -12.14 6.88 1.18
CA SER A 137 -11.93 7.18 -0.25
C SER A 137 -10.46 7.10 -0.65
N ILE A 138 -9.54 7.60 0.18
CA ILE A 138 -8.09 7.47 -0.04
C ILE A 138 -7.68 6.00 0.05
N LEU A 139 -8.14 5.27 1.07
CA LEU A 139 -7.80 3.88 1.29
C LEU A 139 -8.28 2.98 0.14
N LYS A 140 -9.44 3.28 -0.48
CA LYS A 140 -9.95 2.59 -1.68
C LYS A 140 -9.04 2.71 -2.91
N THR A 141 -8.12 3.68 -2.92
CA THR A 141 -7.07 3.79 -3.96
C THR A 141 -5.87 2.89 -3.72
N SER A 142 -5.84 2.17 -2.59
CA SER A 142 -4.79 1.21 -2.27
C SER A 142 -5.01 -0.07 -3.05
N ASP A 143 -3.93 -0.62 -3.57
CA ASP A 143 -3.88 -1.93 -4.21
C ASP A 143 -2.45 -2.47 -4.00
N VAL A 144 -2.29 -3.79 -4.12
CA VAL A 144 -1.01 -4.47 -3.91
C VAL A 144 -0.72 -5.43 -5.05
N ALA A 145 0.55 -5.58 -5.37
CA ALA A 145 1.02 -6.47 -6.42
C ALA A 145 2.17 -7.35 -5.95
N TRP A 146 2.12 -8.62 -6.31
CA TRP A 146 3.32 -9.46 -6.34
C TRP A 146 4.15 -9.12 -7.58
N ILE A 147 5.36 -8.61 -7.35
CA ILE A 147 6.35 -8.32 -8.39
C ILE A 147 7.68 -9.01 -8.05
N LEU A 148 8.65 -8.99 -8.96
CA LEU A 148 10.02 -9.44 -8.66
C LEU A 148 10.82 -8.35 -7.94
N LYS A 149 11.82 -8.76 -7.16
CA LYS A 149 12.77 -7.81 -6.52
C LYS A 149 13.55 -6.96 -7.50
N GLU A 150 13.82 -7.47 -8.71
CA GLU A 150 14.41 -6.69 -9.78
C GLU A 150 13.43 -5.64 -10.34
N GLU A 151 12.15 -5.97 -10.47
CA GLU A 151 11.09 -5.03 -10.88
C GLU A 151 10.94 -3.91 -9.85
N GLN A 152 10.95 -4.24 -8.55
CA GLN A 152 10.97 -3.24 -7.47
C GLN A 152 12.11 -2.23 -7.66
N LYS A 153 13.33 -2.70 -7.96
CA LYS A 153 14.48 -1.79 -8.17
C LYS A 153 14.26 -0.86 -9.36
N LEU A 154 13.56 -1.29 -10.41
CA LEU A 154 13.26 -0.47 -11.58
C LEU A 154 12.26 0.64 -11.24
N ILE A 155 11.19 0.31 -10.53
CA ILE A 155 10.20 1.33 -10.13
C ILE A 155 10.75 2.28 -9.06
N ASP A 156 11.54 1.79 -8.11
CA ASP A 156 12.14 2.63 -7.05
C ASP A 156 13.13 3.67 -7.60
N LYS A 157 13.77 3.42 -8.74
CA LYS A 157 14.66 4.41 -9.38
C LYS A 157 13.94 5.70 -9.77
N LYS A 158 12.63 5.63 -10.07
CA LYS A 158 11.86 6.77 -10.58
C LYS A 158 10.71 7.19 -9.67
N TYR A 159 10.10 6.24 -8.95
CA TYR A 159 8.79 6.40 -8.32
C TYR A 159 8.71 5.76 -6.93
N ARG A 160 9.80 5.83 -6.15
CA ARG A 160 9.91 5.19 -4.83
C ARG A 160 8.82 5.63 -3.84
N ASN A 161 8.61 6.95 -3.71
CA ASN A 161 7.76 7.51 -2.66
C ASN A 161 6.48 8.16 -3.19
N HIS A 162 6.41 8.42 -4.50
CA HIS A 162 5.28 9.11 -5.11
C HIS A 162 5.04 8.61 -6.54
N ARG A 163 3.79 8.27 -6.82
CA ARG A 163 3.27 7.76 -8.09
C ARG A 163 1.97 8.51 -8.44
N PRO A 164 2.03 9.53 -9.31
CA PRO A 164 0.83 10.30 -9.69
C PRO A 164 -0.24 9.43 -10.36
N ASP A 165 0.19 8.49 -11.20
CA ASP A 165 -0.64 7.45 -11.82
C ASP A 165 0.05 6.11 -11.54
N PRO A 166 -0.32 5.43 -10.43
CA PRO A 166 0.34 4.21 -9.98
C PRO A 166 0.50 3.14 -11.06
N TYR A 167 -0.58 2.80 -11.76
CA TYR A 167 -0.57 1.73 -12.77
C TYR A 167 0.30 2.12 -13.97
N ARG A 168 0.22 3.37 -14.43
CA ARG A 168 1.08 3.85 -15.52
C ARG A 168 2.56 3.93 -15.11
N CYS A 169 2.85 4.26 -13.86
CA CYS A 169 4.22 4.23 -13.31
C CYS A 169 4.80 2.81 -13.36
N LEU A 170 4.02 1.78 -12.97
CA LEU A 170 4.43 0.38 -13.08
C LEU A 170 4.69 -0.01 -14.55
N SER A 171 3.74 0.27 -15.45
CA SER A 171 3.86 -0.04 -16.88
C SER A 171 5.10 0.62 -17.51
N LYS A 172 5.35 1.91 -17.24
CA LYS A 172 6.54 2.64 -17.70
C LYS A 172 7.87 2.09 -17.15
N SER A 173 7.81 1.35 -16.03
CA SER A 173 8.95 0.64 -15.46
C SER A 173 9.08 -0.80 -15.99
N GLY A 174 8.27 -1.19 -16.98
CA GLY A 174 8.28 -2.53 -17.58
C GLY A 174 7.60 -3.59 -16.72
N ILE A 175 6.71 -3.17 -15.81
CA ILE A 175 5.93 -4.06 -14.93
C ILE A 175 4.51 -4.11 -15.47
N ASN A 176 4.18 -5.21 -16.16
CA ASN A 176 2.83 -5.47 -16.65
C ASN A 176 2.10 -6.32 -15.61
N LEU A 177 0.98 -5.81 -15.10
CA LEU A 177 0.13 -6.55 -14.17
C LEU A 177 -0.86 -7.42 -14.94
N LEU A 178 -1.05 -8.65 -14.47
CA LEU A 178 -2.11 -9.53 -14.94
C LEU A 178 -3.47 -8.96 -14.51
N ALA A 179 -4.46 -9.07 -15.41
CA ALA A 179 -5.83 -8.62 -15.21
C ALA A 179 -6.56 -9.46 -14.15
#